data_AF-A0A7X0VUC7-F1
#
_entry.id   AF-A0A7X0VUC7-F1
#
_cell.length_a   1.000
_cell.length_b   1.000
_cell.length_c   1.000
_cell.angle_alpha   90.00
_cell.angle_beta   90.00
_cell.angle_gamma   90.00
#
_symmetry.space_group_name_H-M   'P 1'
#
loop_
_entity.id
_entity.type
_entity.pdbx_description
1 polymer ?
#
loop_
_entity_poly.entity_id
_entity_poly.type
_entity_poly.pdbx_seq_one_letter_code
_entity_poly.pdbx_strand_id
1 'polypeptide(L)'
;MFWDMDYFEITETIKAYSKRKEKESREKAVFNYKLADLIGASVKRLLDDKAKMPPLWEVYPGLFEDMKAEHEEQQVQNNYWKTIRDRVTVYGEMKKDKEVT
;
A
#
# COMPACT_ATOMS: atom_id res chain seq x y z
N MET A 1 -10.59 38.70 22.08
CA MET A 1 -10.85 39.19 20.70
C MET A 1 -9.49 39.54 20.08
N PHE A 2 -9.33 39.58 18.74
CA PHE A 2 -8.08 40.11 18.13
C PHE A 2 -7.70 41.49 18.69
N TRP A 3 -8.72 42.27 19.05
CA TRP A 3 -8.65 43.60 19.64
C TRP A 3 -8.05 43.67 21.06
N ASP A 4 -7.85 42.52 21.73
CA ASP A 4 -7.28 42.45 23.08
C ASP A 4 -5.82 41.93 23.09
N MET A 5 -5.27 41.58 21.92
CA MET A 5 -3.94 40.98 21.79
C MET A 5 -2.85 42.06 21.71
N ASP A 6 -1.69 41.79 22.30
CA ASP A 6 -0.51 42.63 22.12
C ASP A 6 0.04 42.49 20.68
N TYR A 7 0.76 43.51 20.20
CA TYR A 7 1.40 43.51 18.89
C TYR A 7 2.25 42.24 18.67
N PHE A 8 2.98 41.80 19.70
CA PHE A 8 3.77 40.57 19.61
C PHE A 8 2.90 39.33 19.36
N GLU A 9 1.81 39.17 20.11
CA GLU A 9 0.88 38.04 19.99
C GLU A 9 0.22 37.98 18.61
N ILE A 10 -0.12 39.15 18.05
CA ILE A 10 -0.65 39.25 16.68
C ILE A 10 0.39 38.73 15.68
N THR A 11 1.65 39.17 15.78
CA THR A 11 2.69 38.74 14.84
C THR A 11 3.02 37.26 14.95
N GLU A 12 3.05 36.70 16.16
CA GLU A 12 3.28 35.27 16.37
C GLU A 12 2.11 34.43 15.84
N THR A 13 0.88 34.89 16.03
CA THR A 13 -0.31 34.23 15.47
C THR A 13 -0.27 34.20 13.94
N ILE A 14 0.11 35.31 13.30
CA ILE A 14 0.28 35.38 11.83
C ILE A 14 1.38 34.41 11.37
N LYS A 15 2.53 34.37 12.05
CA LYS A 15 3.62 33.45 11.72
C LYS A 15 3.20 31.99 11.88
N ALA A 16 2.50 31.65 12.96
CA ALA A 16 1.99 30.31 13.20
C ALA A 16 0.98 29.89 12.13
N TYR A 17 0.08 30.80 11.74
CA TYR A 17 -0.86 30.57 10.64
C TYR A 17 -0.13 30.31 9.32
N SER A 18 0.86 31.15 8.98
CA SER A 18 1.65 31.01 7.76
C SER A 18 2.39 29.66 7.71
N LYS A 19 3.06 29.28 8.81
CA LYS A 19 3.73 27.97 8.94
C LYS A 19 2.75 26.80 8.78
N ARG A 20 1.56 26.89 9.37
CA ARG A 20 0.52 25.86 9.22
C ARG A 20 0.07 25.75 7.77
N LYS A 21 -0.22 26.88 7.12
CA LYS A 21 -0.65 26.91 5.71
C LYS A 21 0.45 26.34 4.79
N GLU A 22 1.71 26.66 5.06
CA GLU A 22 2.84 26.09 4.34
C GLU A 22 2.92 24.57 4.51
N LYS A 23 2.82 24.08 5.75
CA LYS A 23 2.79 22.63 6.05
C LYS A 23 1.66 21.92 5.31
N GLU A 24 0.44 22.44 5.38
CA GLU A 24 -0.72 21.89 4.66
C GLU A 24 -0.49 21.87 3.14
N SER A 25 0.14 22.91 2.59
CA SER A 25 0.41 22.97 1.15
C SER A 25 1.47 21.96 0.72
N ARG A 26 2.50 21.73 1.56
CA ARG A 26 3.49 20.67 1.35
C ARG A 26 2.86 19.28 1.42
N GLU A 27 2.03 19.02 2.43
CA GLU A 27 1.31 17.75 2.57
C GLU A 27 0.44 17.46 1.34
N LYS A 28 -0.33 18.45 0.88
CA LYS A 28 -1.12 18.34 -0.36
C LYS A 28 -0.25 18.02 -1.57
N ALA A 29 0.90 18.68 -1.72
CA ALA A 29 1.81 18.43 -2.82
C ALA A 29 2.33 16.98 -2.81
N VAL A 30 2.72 16.47 -1.63
CA VAL A 30 3.17 15.08 -1.47
C VAL A 30 2.05 14.09 -1.82
N PHE A 31 0.83 14.31 -1.33
CA PHE A 31 -0.29 13.43 -1.63
C PHE A 31 -0.69 13.47 -3.11
N ASN A 32 -0.69 14.65 -3.74
CA ASN A 32 -0.98 14.77 -5.15
C ASN A 32 0.08 14.07 -6.01
N TYR A 33 1.35 14.20 -5.64
CA TYR A 33 2.44 13.50 -6.31
C TYR A 33 2.26 11.98 -6.21
N LYS A 34 2.01 11.47 -5.00
CA LYS A 34 1.77 10.03 -4.79
C LYS A 34 0.54 9.54 -5.55
N LEU A 35 -0.54 10.32 -5.57
CA LEU A 35 -1.74 10.01 -6.33
C LEU A 35 -1.45 9.94 -7.83
N ALA A 36 -0.68 10.87 -8.37
CA ALA A 36 -0.28 10.85 -9.77
C ALA A 36 0.53 9.60 -10.12
N ASP A 37 1.48 9.20 -9.26
CA ASP A 37 2.23 7.94 -9.42
C ASP A 37 1.29 6.72 -9.45
N LEU A 38 0.30 6.67 -8.55
CA LEU A 38 -0.67 5.56 -8.48
C LEU A 38 -1.59 5.52 -9.71
N ILE A 39 -1.99 6.68 -10.23
CA ILE A 39 -2.73 6.77 -11.50
C ILE A 39 -1.84 6.26 -12.63
N GLY A 40 -0.58 6.67 -12.70
CA GLY A 40 0.39 6.19 -13.68
C GLY A 40 0.58 4.67 -13.64
N ALA A 41 0.71 4.10 -12.44
CA ALA A 41 0.80 2.65 -12.25
C ALA A 41 -0.49 1.93 -12.70
N SER A 42 -1.65 2.51 -12.43
CA SER A 42 -2.95 1.97 -12.85
C SER A 42 -3.09 1.97 -14.38
N VAL A 43 -2.70 3.06 -15.04
CA VAL A 43 -2.69 3.15 -16.51
C VAL A 43 -1.69 2.16 -17.10
N LYS A 44 -0.49 2.03 -16.51
CA LYS A 44 0.51 1.04 -16.94
C LYS A 44 -0.06 -0.38 -16.91
N ARG A 45 -0.82 -0.74 -15.86
CA ARG A 45 -1.49 -2.04 -15.76
C ARG A 45 -2.53 -2.28 -16.85
N LEU A 46 -3.18 -1.23 -17.36
CA LEU A 46 -4.11 -1.38 -18.49
C LEU A 46 -3.38 -1.66 -19.81
N LEU A 47 -2.11 -1.27 -19.93
CA LEU A 47 -1.30 -1.44 -21.14
C LEU A 47 -0.37 -2.66 -21.09
N ASP A 48 -0.02 -3.12 -19.89
CA ASP A 48 0.88 -4.25 -19.64
C ASP A 48 0.32 -5.14 -18.51
N ASP A 49 -0.11 -6.34 -18.87
CA ASP A 49 -0.64 -7.35 -17.93
C ASP A 49 0.37 -7.78 -16.85
N LYS A 50 1.67 -7.54 -17.07
CA LYS A 50 2.72 -7.84 -16.09
C LYS A 50 2.94 -6.69 -15.11
N ALA A 51 2.42 -5.50 -15.38
CA ALA A 51 2.58 -4.36 -14.49
C ALA A 51 1.73 -4.55 -13.23
N LYS A 52 2.37 -4.38 -12.07
CA LYS A 52 1.74 -4.55 -10.77
C LYS A 52 1.51 -3.20 -10.12
N MET A 53 0.36 -3.07 -9.47
CA MET A 53 0.07 -1.95 -8.58
C MET A 53 0.79 -2.19 -7.24
N PRO A 54 1.52 -1.20 -6.69
CA PRO A 54 2.10 -1.34 -5.37
C PRO A 54 0.98 -1.46 -4.31
N PRO A 55 1.15 -2.32 -3.29
CA PRO A 55 0.18 -2.45 -2.22
C PRO A 55 0.18 -1.22 -1.29
N LEU A 56 -0.94 -1.02 -0.58
CA LEU A 56 -1.17 0.16 0.26
C LEU A 56 -0.09 0.39 1.32
N TRP A 57 0.41 -0.66 1.97
CA TRP A 57 1.46 -0.57 2.99
C TRP A 57 2.83 -0.15 2.43
N GLU A 58 3.10 -0.40 1.14
CA GLU A 58 4.31 0.10 0.48
C GLU A 58 4.16 1.57 0.09
N VAL A 59 2.93 1.98 -0.25
CA VAL A 59 2.59 3.35 -0.63
C VAL A 59 2.53 4.28 0.60
N TYR A 60 1.99 3.78 1.72
CA TYR A 60 1.78 4.48 2.98
C TYR A 60 2.30 3.61 4.15
N PRO A 61 3.63 3.59 4.37
CA PRO A 61 4.24 2.77 5.42
C PRO A 61 3.76 3.19 6.81
N GLY A 62 3.55 2.22 7.70
CA GLY A 62 3.10 2.45 9.07
C GLY A 62 1.61 2.74 9.24
N LEU A 63 0.82 2.90 8.16
CA LEU A 63 -0.63 3.11 8.25
C LEU A 63 -1.43 1.82 8.05
N PHE A 64 -0.85 0.80 7.41
CA PHE A 64 -1.54 -0.42 6.98
C PHE A 64 -0.71 -1.70 7.23
N GLU A 65 0.05 -1.73 8.32
CA GLU A 65 0.93 -2.89 8.64
C GLU A 65 0.13 -4.16 8.96
N ASP A 66 -1.04 -4.00 9.54
CA ASP A 66 -2.04 -5.04 9.78
C ASP A 66 -2.48 -5.70 8.46
N MET A 67 -2.77 -4.90 7.41
CA MET A 67 -3.06 -5.43 6.07
C MET A 67 -1.87 -6.18 5.45
N LYS A 68 -0.65 -5.71 5.73
CA LYS A 68 0.57 -6.38 5.27
C LYS A 68 0.71 -7.74 5.94
N ALA A 69 0.52 -7.82 7.25
CA ALA A 69 0.59 -9.07 8.00
C ALA A 69 -0.46 -10.08 7.53
N GLU A 70 -1.71 -9.65 7.36
CA GLU A 70 -2.78 -10.51 6.83
C GLU A 70 -2.44 -11.03 5.43
N HIS A 71 -1.92 -10.16 4.56
CA HIS A 71 -1.52 -10.57 3.21
C HIS A 71 -0.36 -11.58 3.25
N GLU A 72 0.64 -11.38 4.13
CA GLU A 72 1.74 -12.33 4.31
C GLU A 72 1.25 -13.69 4.81
N GLU A 73 0.34 -13.73 5.78
CA GLU A 73 -0.27 -14.98 6.26
C GLU A 73 -1.04 -15.71 5.15
N GLN A 74 -1.84 -14.99 4.35
CA GLN A 74 -2.55 -15.55 3.22
C GLN A 74 -1.61 -16.12 2.16
N GLN A 75 -0.48 -15.47 1.90
CA GLN A 75 0.54 -15.98 0.97
C GLN A 75 1.16 -17.29 1.49
N VAL A 76 1.47 -17.37 2.79
CA VAL A 76 1.99 -18.59 3.41
C VAL A 76 0.98 -19.73 3.29
N GLN A 77 -0.30 -19.49 3.63
CA GLN A 77 -1.34 -20.51 3.51
C GLN A 77 -1.54 -20.96 2.05
N ASN A 78 -1.60 -20.02 1.10
CA ASN A 78 -1.74 -20.34 -0.31
C ASN A 78 -0.58 -21.21 -0.83
N ASN A 79 0.65 -20.90 -0.42
CA ASN A 79 1.83 -21.67 -0.80
C ASN A 79 1.82 -23.08 -0.19
N TYR A 80 1.37 -23.19 1.07
CA TYR A 80 1.17 -24.48 1.72
C TYR A 80 0.16 -25.35 0.94
N TRP A 81 -1.02 -24.81 0.62
CA TRP A 81 -2.05 -25.53 -0.13
C TRP A 81 -1.62 -25.94 -1.54
N LYS A 82 -0.84 -25.10 -2.24
CA LYS A 82 -0.24 -25.47 -3.54
C LYS A 82 0.68 -26.68 -3.40
N THR A 83 1.57 -26.66 -2.40
CA THR A 83 2.51 -27.76 -2.16
C THR A 83 1.79 -29.08 -1.86
N ILE A 84 0.72 -29.02 -1.05
CA ILE A 84 -0.10 -30.21 -0.75
C ILE A 84 -0.80 -30.73 -2.02
N ARG A 85 -1.39 -29.83 -2.83
CA ARG A 85 -2.03 -30.20 -4.10
C ARG A 85 -1.04 -30.89 -5.05
N ASP A 86 0.16 -30.34 -5.18
CA ASP A 86 1.20 -30.91 -6.06
C ASP A 86 1.57 -32.32 -5.62
N ARG A 87 1.76 -32.54 -4.30
CA ARG A 87 2.02 -33.88 -3.75
C ARG A 87 0.88 -34.85 -4.04
N VAL A 88 -0.37 -34.45 -3.81
CA VAL A 88 -1.54 -35.31 -4.07
C VAL A 88 -1.64 -35.70 -5.55
N THR A 89 -1.33 -34.76 -6.45
CA THR A 89 -1.33 -35.00 -7.90
C THR A 89 -0.30 -36.06 -8.28
N VAL A 90 0.94 -35.91 -7.80
CA VAL A 90 2.03 -36.87 -8.02
C VAL A 90 1.68 -38.26 -7.48
N TYR A 91 1.10 -38.35 -6.27
CA TYR A 91 0.68 -39.64 -5.71
C TYR A 91 -0.42 -40.32 -6.53
N GLY A 92 -1.33 -39.54 -7.14
CA GLY A 92 -2.37 -40.05 -8.03
C GLY A 92 -1.81 -40.62 -9.32
N GLU A 93 -0.81 -39.97 -9.91
CA GLU A 93 -0.10 -40.44 -11.11
C GLU A 93 0.64 -41.75 -10.84
N MET A 94 1.41 -41.81 -9.73
CA MET A 94 2.12 -43.03 -9.34
C MET A 94 1.19 -44.24 -9.11
N LYS A 95 -0.04 -44.01 -8.66
CA LYS A 95 -1.02 -45.09 -8.48
C LYS A 95 -1.54 -45.60 -9.82
N LYS A 96 -1.84 -44.71 -10.77
CA LYS A 96 -2.28 -45.10 -12.11
C LYS A 96 -1.22 -45.92 -12.84
N ASP A 97 0.05 -45.54 -12.71
CA ASP A 97 1.17 -46.28 -13.34
C ASP A 97 1.35 -47.69 -12.75
N LYS A 98 1.03 -47.87 -11.45
CA LYS A 98 1.08 -49.18 -10.77
C LYS A 98 -0.13 -50.08 -11.05
N GLU A 99 -1.26 -49.53 -11.48
CA GLU A 99 -2.47 -50.31 -11.84
C GLU A 99 -2.47 -50.77 -13.31
N VAL A 100 -1.58 -50.21 -14.15
CA VAL A 100 -1.44 -50.54 -15.58
C VAL A 100 -0.32 -51.58 -15.83
N THR A 101 0.39 -52.02 -14.77
CA THR A 101 1.39 -53.11 -14.80
C THR A 101 0.86 -54.34 -14.07
#